data_AF-A0A804HHT2-F1
#
_entry.id   AF-A0A804HHT2-F1
#
_cell.length_a   1.000
_cell.length_b   1.000
_cell.length_c   1.000
_cell.angle_alpha   90.00
_cell.angle_beta   90.00
_cell.angle_gamma   90.00
#
_symmetry.space_group_name_H-M   'P 1'
#
loop_
_entity.id
_entity.type
_entity.pdbx_description
1 polymer ?
#
loop_
_entity_poly.entity_id
_entity_poly.type
_entity_poly.pdbx_seq_one_letter_code
_entity_poly.pdbx_strand_id
1 'polypeptide(L)' 'MSRRVVRQSKFRHVFGQAAKADQAYEDIRVSKVTWDSSFCAVNPKFLAIIVEAGGGGAFIVLPLAKVVTM' A
#
# COMPACT_ATOMS: atom_id res chain seq x y z
N MET A 1 12.95 4.74 -44.10
CA MET A 1 13.07 4.53 -42.64
C MET A 1 12.12 5.50 -41.93
N SER A 2 10.90 5.09 -41.59
CA SER A 2 9.94 6.00 -40.95
C SER A 2 10.41 6.34 -39.53
N ARG A 3 10.68 7.61 -39.27
CA ARG A 3 10.99 8.13 -37.94
C ARG A 3 9.76 7.90 -37.05
N ARG A 4 9.81 6.89 -36.18
CA ARG A 4 8.76 6.69 -35.17
C ARG A 4 8.78 7.91 -34.24
N VAL A 5 7.77 8.75 -34.37
CA VAL A 5 7.59 10.00 -33.59
C VAL A 5 7.44 9.72 -32.09
N VAL A 6 7.08 8.48 -31.74
CA VAL A 6 6.82 8.05 -30.36
C VAL A 6 7.62 6.82 -29.97
N ARG A 7 8.32 6.89 -28.83
CA ARG A 7 9.03 5.76 -28.20
C ARG A 7 8.07 4.62 -27.94
N GLN A 8 8.32 3.43 -28.47
CA GLN A 8 7.52 2.26 -28.11
C GLN A 8 7.78 1.88 -26.65
N SER A 9 6.71 1.79 -25.88
CA SER A 9 6.72 1.29 -24.50
C SER A 9 5.46 0.48 -24.30
N LYS A 10 5.61 -0.75 -23.79
CA LYS A 10 4.46 -1.58 -23.38
C LYS A 10 3.68 -0.93 -22.23
N PHE A 11 4.31 -0.03 -21.49
CA PHE A 11 3.74 0.66 -20.33
C PHE A 11 3.10 2.01 -20.66
N ARG A 12 2.94 2.34 -21.96
CA ARG A 12 2.45 3.66 -22.40
C ARG A 12 1.06 4.02 -21.87
N HIS A 13 0.25 3.03 -21.52
CA HIS A 13 -1.12 3.19 -21.04
C HIS A 13 -1.33 2.58 -19.65
N VAL A 14 -0.28 2.45 -18.84
CA VAL A 14 -0.42 2.05 -17.43
C VAL A 14 -1.04 3.20 -16.65
N PHE A 15 -2.09 2.90 -15.89
CA PHE A 15 -2.74 3.83 -14.97
C PHE A 15 -3.02 3.12 -13.64
N GLY A 16 -3.05 3.88 -12.55
CA GLY A 16 -3.43 3.36 -11.23
C GLY A 16 -4.94 3.39 -11.06
N GLN A 17 -5.48 2.37 -10.39
CA GLN A 17 -6.87 2.32 -9.95
C GLN A 17 -6.90 2.06 -8.45
N ALA A 18 -7.48 2.98 -7.69
CA ALA A 18 -7.68 2.79 -6.26
C ALA A 18 -8.73 1.70 -5.99
N ALA A 19 -8.53 0.93 -4.92
CA ALA A 19 -9.54 0.02 -4.43
C ALA A 19 -10.75 0.80 -3.88
N LYS A 20 -11.90 0.14 -3.80
CA LYS A 20 -13.11 0.70 -3.18
C LYS A 20 -12.92 0.81 -1.66
N ALA A 21 -13.74 1.63 -1.00
CA ALA A 21 -13.65 1.85 0.45
C ALA A 21 -13.91 0.56 1.26
N ASP A 22 -14.82 -0.30 0.80
CA ASP A 22 -15.07 -1.64 1.37
C ASP A 22 -13.86 -2.59 1.27
N GLN A 23 -12.85 -2.24 0.47
CA GLN A 23 -11.60 -2.96 0.33
C GLN A 23 -10.42 -2.26 1.01
N ALA A 24 -10.68 -1.18 1.73
CA ALA A 24 -9.68 -0.45 2.49
C ALA A 24 -9.58 -0.96 3.93
N TYR A 25 -8.46 -0.67 4.57
CA TYR A 25 -8.32 -0.85 6.01
C TYR A 25 -8.53 0.50 6.69
N GLU A 26 -9.60 0.61 7.48
CA GLU A 26 -9.97 1.83 8.18
C GLU A 26 -9.59 1.74 9.68
N ASP A 27 -9.66 2.87 10.38
CA ASP A 27 -9.37 2.99 11.82
C ASP A 27 -7.97 2.57 12.29
N ILE A 28 -6.97 2.61 11.38
CA ILE A 28 -5.57 2.36 11.72
C ILE A 28 -4.85 3.67 12.05
N ARG A 29 -4.39 3.79 13.30
CA ARG A 29 -3.55 4.91 13.74
C ARG A 29 -2.09 4.67 13.37
N VAL A 30 -1.73 5.03 12.14
CA VAL A 30 -0.35 4.91 11.61
C VAL A 30 0.61 5.81 12.38
N SER A 31 1.83 5.32 12.60
CA SER A 31 2.90 6.08 13.26
C SER A 31 3.19 7.41 12.55
N LYS A 32 3.33 8.49 13.33
CA LYS A 32 3.75 9.82 12.88
C LYS A 32 5.22 10.12 13.18
N VAL A 33 5.96 9.10 13.62
CA VAL A 33 7.40 9.23 13.93
C VAL A 33 8.16 9.58 12.66
N THR A 34 9.16 10.46 12.75
CA THR A 34 10.06 10.77 11.65
C THR A 34 11.08 9.64 11.49
N TRP A 35 10.89 8.78 10.50
CA TRP A 35 11.79 7.67 10.19
C TRP A 35 11.74 7.35 8.70
N ASP A 36 12.87 7.03 8.08
CA ASP A 36 12.99 6.87 6.61
C ASP A 36 12.46 5.52 6.07
N SER A 37 11.61 4.83 6.83
CA SER A 37 11.01 3.55 6.42
C SER A 37 9.65 3.76 5.75
N SER A 38 9.19 2.77 4.99
CA SER A 38 7.88 2.77 4.33
C SER A 38 6.68 2.68 5.28
N PHE A 39 6.90 2.31 6.55
CA PHE A 39 5.89 2.10 7.61
C PHE A 39 4.87 0.99 7.35
N CYS A 40 4.81 0.47 6.13
CA CYS A 40 4.02 -0.68 5.74
C CYS A 40 4.86 -1.71 4.98
N ALA A 41 4.50 -2.99 5.16
CA ALA A 41 5.03 -4.12 4.41
C ALA A 41 3.90 -5.11 4.13
N VAL A 42 3.86 -5.68 2.92
CA VAL A 42 2.78 -6.58 2.50
C VAL A 42 3.34 -7.85 1.88
N ASN A 43 2.69 -8.96 2.12
CA ASN A 43 2.89 -10.23 1.41
C ASN A 43 1.52 -10.77 0.96
N PRO A 44 1.46 -11.88 0.19
CA PRO A 44 0.18 -12.41 -0.32
C PRO A 44 -0.87 -12.82 0.74
N LYS A 45 -0.51 -12.86 2.03
CA LYS A 45 -1.40 -13.28 3.13
C LYS A 45 -1.65 -12.19 4.17
N PHE A 46 -0.69 -11.29 4.38
CA PHE A 46 -0.68 -10.35 5.50
C PHE A 46 -0.18 -8.96 5.10
N LEU A 47 -0.69 -7.96 5.81
CA LEU A 47 -0.25 -6.57 5.81
C LEU A 47 0.27 -6.22 7.20
N ALA A 48 1.48 -5.68 7.30
CA ALA A 48 2.08 -5.17 8.53
C ALA A 48 2.20 -3.65 8.47
N ILE A 49 1.79 -2.95 9.54
CA ILE A 49 1.79 -1.48 9.61
C ILE A 49 2.32 -1.04 10.97
N ILE A 50 3.25 -0.08 10.97
CA ILE A 50 3.74 0.56 12.20
C ILE A 50 2.66 1.52 12.72
N VAL A 51 2.24 1.34 13.97
CA VAL A 51 1.18 2.15 14.60
C VAL A 51 1.76 3.10 15.63
N GLU A 52 1.02 4.18 15.91
CA GLU A 52 1.36 5.13 16.96
C GLU A 52 1.27 4.44 18.34
N ALA A 53 2.36 4.50 19.11
CA ALA A 53 2.41 4.01 20.49
C ALA A 53 3.30 4.91 21.34
N GLY A 54 2.93 5.07 22.61
CA GLY A 54 3.58 6.01 23.54
C GLY A 54 5.07 5.78 23.81
N GLY A 55 5.63 4.61 23.45
CA GLY A 55 7.05 4.28 23.59
C GLY A 55 7.77 3.95 22.28
N GLY A 56 7.13 4.14 21.12
CA GLY A 56 7.67 3.74 19.81
C GLY A 56 7.67 2.23 19.57
N GLY A 57 7.83 1.83 18.30
CA GLY A 57 8.08 0.43 17.92
C GLY A 57 6.87 -0.53 17.87
N ALA A 58 5.65 -0.05 18.09
CA ALA A 58 4.45 -0.89 17.94
C ALA A 58 4.06 -1.08 16.47
N PHE A 59 3.53 -2.25 16.14
CA PHE A 59 2.99 -2.56 14.82
C PHE A 59 1.79 -3.50 14.91
N ILE A 60 0.93 -3.49 13.90
CA ILE A 60 -0.21 -4.38 13.73
C ILE A 60 0.00 -5.25 12.48
N VAL A 61 -0.49 -6.50 12.52
CA VAL A 61 -0.51 -7.42 11.39
C VAL A 61 -1.95 -7.81 11.09
N LEU A 62 -2.38 -7.57 9.85
CA LEU A 62 -3.74 -7.81 9.38
C LEU A 62 -3.74 -8.88 8.29
N PRO A 63 -4.62 -9.91 8.37
CA PRO A 63 -4.76 -10.90 7.30
C PRO A 63 -5.53 -10.30 6.11
N LEU A 64 -5.00 -10.44 4.89
CA LEU A 64 -5.62 -9.89 3.68
C LEU A 64 -6.99 -10.51 3.36
N ALA A 65 -7.22 -11.76 3.77
CA ALA A 65 -8.46 -12.48 3.48
C ALA A 65 -9.70 -11.90 4.21
N LYS A 66 -9.53 -11.14 5.30
CA LYS A 66 -10.65 -10.65 6.10
C LYS A 66 -11.29 -9.37 5.57
N VAL A 67 -10.63 -8.66 4.66
CA VAL A 67 -11.15 -7.40 4.09
C VAL A 67 -12.40 -7.60 3.24
N VAL A 68 -12.63 -8.82 2.72
CA VAL A 68 -13.81 -9.13 1.89
C VAL A 68 -15.05 -9.50 2.72
N THR A 69 -14.97 -9.58 4.07
CA THR A 69 -16.05 -10.17 4.90
C THR A 69 -16.41 -9.41 6.19
N MET A 70 -16.16 -8.09 6.26
CA MET A 70 -16.73 -7.27 7.34
C MET A 70 -17.77 -6.28 6.81
#